data_AF-A0A2V7H609-F1
#
_entry.id   AF-A0A2V7H609-F1
#
_cell.length_a   1.000
_cell.length_b   1.000
_cell.length_c   1.000
_cell.angle_alpha   90.00
_cell.angle_beta   90.00
_cell.angle_gamma   90.00
#
_symmetry.space_group_name_H-M   'P 1'
#
loop_
_entity.id
_entity.type
_entity.pdbx_description
1 polymer ?
#
loop_
_entity_poly.entity_id
_entity_poly.type
_entity_poly.pdbx_seq_one_letter_code
_entity_poly.pdbx_strand_id
1 'polypeptide(L)'
;ALGADCRTPAHFAIAEQVIARHRQAFGVGEEAELDLQRFVILDAYTGGSDNLKKPFTEAARHRRSSYGRLCLGTLDYERGDDFLQVGRYTAFVVVRCFLRRVRHHPWVAAVFRPKAPPVQLGHDGAPPV
;
A
#
# COMPACT_ATOMS: atom_id res chain seq x y z
N ALA A 1 -19.03 9.02 -1.37
CA ALA A 1 -18.32 10.29 -1.15
C ALA A 1 -16.83 9.97 -0.98
N LEU A 2 -16.00 10.31 -1.96
CA LEU A 2 -14.55 10.33 -1.75
C LEU A 2 -14.29 11.42 -0.71
N GLY A 3 -13.66 11.06 0.40
CA GLY A 3 -13.37 11.98 1.50
C GLY A 3 -12.59 13.19 1.01
N ALA A 4 -12.70 14.31 1.74
CA ALA A 4 -12.00 15.55 1.44
C ALA A 4 -10.55 15.28 1.05
N ASP A 5 -10.12 15.89 -0.06
CA ASP A 5 -8.77 15.75 -0.57
C ASP A 5 -7.76 16.14 0.52
N CYS A 6 -6.95 15.17 0.96
CA CYS A 6 -5.98 15.36 2.03
C CYS A 6 -4.62 15.85 1.51
N ARG A 7 -4.50 16.08 0.20
CA ARG A 7 -3.27 16.58 -0.43
C ARG A 7 -3.13 18.08 -0.15
N THR A 8 -1.93 18.46 0.27
CA THR A 8 -1.54 19.84 0.56
C THR A 8 -0.69 20.41 -0.59
N PRO A 9 -0.46 21.73 -0.68
CA PRO A 9 0.42 22.32 -1.70
C PRO A 9 1.81 21.66 -1.79
N ALA A 10 2.34 21.19 -0.66
CA ALA A 10 3.60 20.45 -0.63
C ALA A 10 3.54 19.12 -1.41
N HIS A 11 2.39 18.43 -1.41
CA HIS A 11 2.22 17.20 -2.19
C HIS A 11 2.28 17.49 -3.69
N PHE A 12 1.62 18.56 -4.14
CA PHE A 12 1.66 18.99 -5.55
C PHE A 12 3.07 19.39 -5.97
N ALA A 13 3.73 20.25 -5.18
CA ALA A 13 5.10 20.68 -5.48
C ALA A 13 6.08 19.51 -5.54
N ILE A 14 5.97 18.53 -4.63
CA ILE A 14 6.81 17.32 -4.71
C ILE A 14 6.51 16.52 -5.98
N ALA A 15 5.22 16.33 -6.33
CA ALA A 15 4.84 15.56 -7.50
C ALA A 15 5.39 16.19 -8.80
N GLU A 16 5.25 17.50 -8.95
CA GLU A 16 5.83 18.26 -10.07
C GLU A 16 7.36 18.11 -10.14
N GLN A 17 8.05 18.25 -9.00
CA GLN A 17 9.51 18.14 -8.95
C GLN A 17 10.01 16.73 -9.22
N VAL A 18 9.26 15.69 -8.81
CA VAL A 18 9.58 14.30 -9.14
C VAL A 18 9.66 14.14 -10.66
N ILE A 19 8.65 14.61 -11.38
CA ILE A 19 8.61 14.45 -12.84
C ILE A 19 9.61 15.38 -13.53
N ALA A 20 9.72 16.63 -13.09
CA ALA A 20 10.61 17.61 -13.71
C ALA A 20 12.11 17.29 -13.53
N ARG A 21 12.51 16.67 -12.42
CA ARG A 21 13.94 16.55 -12.05
C ARG A 21 14.39 15.17 -11.61
N HIS A 22 13.48 14.28 -11.22
CA HIS A 22 13.83 13.02 -10.57
C HIS A 22 13.20 11.78 -11.24
N ARG A 23 12.49 11.93 -12.36
CA ARG A 23 11.76 10.87 -13.06
C ARG A 23 12.60 9.61 -13.35
N GLN A 24 13.87 9.81 -13.69
CA GLN A 24 14.79 8.71 -13.96
C GLN A 24 15.01 7.78 -12.75
N ALA A 25 14.96 8.31 -11.52
CA ALA A 25 15.08 7.50 -10.31
C ALA A 25 13.89 6.53 -10.12
N PHE A 26 12.79 6.78 -10.84
CA PHE A 26 11.59 5.96 -10.86
C PHE A 26 11.47 5.12 -12.15
N GLY A 27 12.47 5.14 -13.04
CA GLY A 27 12.41 4.46 -14.34
C GLY A 27 11.41 5.09 -15.32
N VAL A 28 11.05 6.35 -15.10
CA VAL A 28 10.08 7.11 -15.90
C VAL A 28 10.83 7.91 -16.98
N GLY A 29 10.38 7.81 -18.22
CA GLY A 29 11.04 8.39 -19.38
C GLY A 29 10.62 9.83 -19.68
N GLU A 30 11.09 10.39 -20.80
CA GLU A 30 11.00 11.84 -21.01
C GLU A 30 9.62 12.34 -21.44
N GLU A 31 8.94 11.47 -22.17
CA GLU A 31 7.59 11.53 -22.72
C GLU A 31 6.49 11.34 -21.67
N ALA A 32 6.80 10.86 -20.48
CA ALA A 32 5.81 10.65 -19.43
C ALA A 32 5.24 11.99 -18.91
N GLU A 33 3.92 12.05 -18.78
CA GLU A 33 3.20 13.23 -18.32
C GLU A 33 2.63 13.03 -16.90
N LEU A 34 2.39 14.13 -16.19
CA LEU A 34 1.79 14.08 -14.86
C LEU A 34 0.36 14.62 -14.89
N ASP A 35 -0.61 13.76 -14.60
CA ASP A 35 -1.93 14.19 -14.19
C ASP A 35 -1.92 14.54 -12.70
N LEU A 36 -1.74 15.83 -12.42
CA LEU A 36 -1.69 16.37 -11.05
C LEU A 36 -3.01 16.28 -10.30
N GLN A 37 -4.15 16.17 -10.99
CA GLN A 37 -5.44 16.06 -10.31
C GLN A 37 -5.64 14.65 -9.77
N ARG A 38 -5.23 13.64 -10.54
CA ARG A 38 -5.34 12.22 -10.20
C ARG A 38 -4.10 11.66 -9.51
N PHE A 39 -2.99 12.40 -9.52
CA PHE A 39 -1.66 11.91 -9.11
C PHE A 39 -1.30 10.63 -9.88
N VAL A 40 -1.42 10.71 -11.21
CA VAL A 40 -1.09 9.61 -12.12
C VAL A 40 0.01 10.07 -13.06
N ILE A 41 1.05 9.27 -13.18
CA ILE A 41 2.08 9.40 -14.21
C ILE A 41 1.55 8.65 -15.42
N LEU A 42 1.29 9.38 -16.50
CA LEU A 42 0.85 8.82 -17.77
C LEU A 42 2.08 8.28 -18.49
N ASP A 43 1.96 7.08 -19.08
CA ASP A 43 3.05 6.42 -19.79
C ASP A 43 4.32 6.27 -18.93
N ALA A 44 4.17 5.75 -17.71
CA ALA A 44 5.17 5.82 -16.66
C ALA A 44 6.39 4.91 -16.89
N TYR A 45 6.29 3.90 -17.76
CA TYR A 45 7.29 2.82 -17.84
C TYR A 45 8.37 2.99 -18.92
N THR A 46 8.42 4.15 -19.57
CA THR A 46 9.24 4.38 -20.77
C THR A 46 10.72 4.70 -20.52
N GLY A 47 11.13 4.95 -19.27
CA GLY A 47 12.50 5.32 -18.90
C GLY A 47 13.46 4.13 -18.79
N GLY A 48 13.30 3.11 -19.64
CA GLY A 48 13.99 1.83 -19.55
C GLY A 48 13.34 0.84 -18.58
N SER A 49 12.11 1.10 -18.14
CA SER A 49 11.33 0.22 -17.26
C SER A 49 10.19 -0.51 -17.98
N ASP A 50 10.20 -0.54 -19.32
CA ASP A 50 9.13 -1.13 -20.14
C ASP A 50 8.83 -2.58 -19.78
N ASN A 51 9.88 -3.35 -19.44
CA ASN A 51 9.76 -4.75 -19.02
C ASN A 51 9.00 -4.93 -17.69
N LEU A 52 8.74 -3.85 -16.94
CA LEU A 52 7.94 -3.87 -15.71
C LEU A 52 6.44 -3.67 -15.98
N LYS A 53 6.08 -3.15 -17.16
CA LYS A 53 4.69 -2.94 -17.57
C LYS A 53 3.97 -4.28 -17.67
N LYS A 54 2.79 -4.36 -17.06
CA LYS A 54 1.97 -5.58 -17.02
C LYS A 54 0.52 -5.25 -17.26
N PRO A 55 -0.22 -6.10 -17.99
CA PRO A 55 -1.66 -5.97 -18.05
C PRO A 55 -2.29 -6.18 -16.67
N PHE A 56 -3.47 -5.62 -16.44
CA PHE A 56 -4.17 -5.73 -15.16
C PHE A 56 -4.37 -7.19 -14.71
N THR A 57 -4.56 -8.11 -15.66
CA THR A 57 -4.74 -9.55 -15.41
C THR A 57 -3.51 -10.23 -14.81
N GLU A 58 -2.31 -9.71 -15.08
CA GLU A 58 -1.03 -10.24 -14.60
C GLU A 58 -0.45 -9.42 -13.44
N ALA A 59 -0.94 -8.20 -13.22
CA ALA A 59 -0.56 -7.37 -12.09
C ALA A 59 -0.90 -8.04 -10.75
N ALA A 60 -0.02 -7.85 -9.77
CA ALA A 60 -0.20 -8.43 -8.44
C ALA A 60 -1.50 -7.91 -7.78
N ARG A 61 -2.38 -8.84 -7.39
CA ARG A 61 -3.66 -8.48 -6.79
C ARG A 61 -3.49 -8.00 -5.36
N HIS A 62 -4.02 -6.81 -5.08
CA HIS A 62 -4.13 -6.31 -3.71
C HIS A 62 -5.16 -7.12 -2.90
N ARG A 63 -4.89 -7.34 -1.60
CA ARG A 63 -5.77 -8.13 -0.68
C ARG A 63 -7.21 -7.62 -0.62
N ARG A 64 -7.41 -6.32 -0.83
CA ARG A 64 -8.73 -5.68 -0.86
C ARG A 64 -9.11 -5.35 -2.30
N SER A 65 -10.22 -5.93 -2.77
CA SER A 65 -10.73 -5.77 -4.14
C SER A 65 -11.10 -4.33 -4.52
N SER A 66 -11.37 -3.46 -3.53
CA SER A 66 -11.61 -2.03 -3.75
C SER A 66 -10.44 -1.33 -4.45
N TYR A 67 -9.20 -1.75 -4.19
CA TYR A 67 -8.03 -1.15 -4.81
C TYR A 67 -7.91 -1.57 -6.27
N GLY A 68 -8.17 -2.84 -6.59
CA GLY A 68 -8.21 -3.30 -7.98
C GLY A 68 -9.27 -2.55 -8.81
N ARG A 69 -10.46 -2.30 -8.23
CA ARG A 69 -11.49 -1.48 -8.87
C ARG A 69 -11.06 -0.03 -9.08
N LEU A 70 -10.34 0.56 -8.12
CA LEU A 70 -9.80 1.90 -8.26
C LEU A 70 -8.77 1.95 -9.40
N CYS A 71 -7.83 1.01 -9.45
CA CYS A 71 -6.81 1.01 -10.50
C CYS A 71 -7.43 0.79 -11.87
N LEU A 72 -8.35 -0.17 -12.04
CA LEU A 72 -9.07 -0.39 -13.30
C LEU A 72 -9.89 0.82 -13.76
N GLY A 73 -10.45 1.59 -12.81
CA GLY A 73 -11.25 2.76 -13.14
C GLY A 73 -10.44 4.01 -13.46
N THR A 74 -9.14 4.02 -13.15
CA THR A 74 -8.31 5.24 -13.21
C THR A 74 -7.11 5.11 -14.14
N LEU A 75 -6.46 3.94 -14.20
CA LEU A 75 -5.21 3.72 -14.91
C LEU A 75 -5.45 3.08 -16.28
N ASP A 76 -4.74 3.58 -17.28
CA ASP A 76 -4.57 2.90 -18.56
C ASP A 76 -3.35 1.97 -18.49
N TYR A 77 -3.60 0.67 -18.35
CA TYR A 77 -2.55 -0.34 -18.28
C TYR A 77 -1.84 -0.56 -19.62
N GLU A 78 -2.53 -0.32 -20.74
CA GLU A 78 -1.95 -0.46 -22.09
C GLU A 78 -1.05 0.72 -22.42
N ARG A 79 -1.34 1.93 -21.93
CA ARG A 79 -0.38 3.05 -21.94
C ARG A 79 0.71 2.83 -20.89
N GLY A 80 0.39 2.25 -19.75
CA GLY A 80 1.35 2.02 -18.66
C GLY A 80 1.32 3.13 -17.63
N ASP A 81 0.12 3.62 -17.31
CA ASP A 81 -0.06 4.60 -16.25
C ASP A 81 0.26 4.01 -14.87
N ASP A 82 0.76 4.86 -13.97
CA ASP A 82 0.94 4.48 -12.57
C ASP A 82 0.59 5.61 -11.60
N PHE A 83 0.22 5.27 -10.37
CA PHE A 83 -0.05 6.25 -9.33
C PHE A 83 1.23 6.78 -8.71
N LEU A 84 1.33 8.10 -8.62
CA LEU A 84 2.35 8.78 -7.83
C LEU A 84 1.86 8.97 -6.39
N GLN A 85 2.50 8.32 -5.43
CA GLN A 85 2.17 8.47 -4.02
C GLN A 85 3.19 9.36 -3.30
N VAL A 86 2.72 10.50 -2.80
CA VAL A 86 3.52 11.40 -1.96
C VAL A 86 3.05 11.27 -0.51
N GLY A 87 3.96 10.95 0.39
CA GLY A 87 3.65 10.76 1.81
C GLY A 87 4.73 11.32 2.72
N ARG A 88 4.33 11.80 3.91
CA ARG A 88 5.25 12.29 4.93
C ARG A 88 5.61 11.19 5.92
N TYR A 89 6.89 10.84 5.99
CA TYR A 89 7.40 9.97 7.05
C TYR A 89 7.77 10.80 8.28
N THR A 90 7.09 10.55 9.40
CA THR A 90 7.44 11.11 10.71
C THR A 90 7.97 10.01 11.62
N ALA A 91 8.68 10.37 12.70
CA ALA A 91 9.11 9.42 13.72
C ALA A 91 7.93 8.56 14.23
N PHE A 92 6.76 9.17 14.42
CA PHE A 92 5.54 8.44 14.78
C PHE A 92 5.13 7.39 13.73
N VAL A 93 5.13 7.75 12.44
CA VAL A 93 4.80 6.79 11.35
C VAL A 93 5.80 5.64 11.34
N VAL A 94 7.09 5.94 11.47
CA VAL A 94 8.17 4.95 11.50
C VAL A 94 7.98 3.99 12.69
N VAL A 95 7.82 4.53 13.91
CA VAL A 95 7.57 3.73 15.11
C VAL A 95 6.30 2.90 14.97
N ARG A 96 5.20 3.46 14.45
CA ARG A 96 3.95 2.73 14.23
C ARG A 96 4.13 1.58 13.24
N CYS A 97 4.84 1.79 12.14
CA CYS A 97 5.12 0.77 11.12
C CYS A 97 6.04 -0.32 11.68
N PHE A 98 7.09 0.06 12.41
CA PHE A 98 7.98 -0.86 13.12
C PHE A 98 7.18 -1.72 14.11
N LEU A 99 6.39 -1.07 14.98
CA LEU A 99 5.53 -1.74 15.92
C LEU A 99 4.57 -2.71 15.23
N ARG A 100 3.99 -2.36 14.07
CA ARG A 100 3.12 -3.27 13.28
C ARG A 100 3.83 -4.51 12.79
N ARG A 101 5.12 -4.40 12.44
CA ARG A 101 5.91 -5.53 11.97
C ARG A 101 6.28 -6.48 13.09
N VAL A 102 6.68 -5.96 14.25
CA VAL A 102 7.11 -6.78 15.40
C VAL A 102 5.94 -7.47 16.12
N ARG A 103 4.69 -7.05 15.94
CA ARG A 103 3.50 -7.75 16.52
C ARG A 103 3.35 -9.17 16.00
N HIS A 104 3.86 -9.42 14.79
CA HIS A 104 3.87 -10.74 14.17
C HIS A 104 5.13 -11.55 14.55
N HIS A 105 6.03 -10.98 15.36
CA HIS A 105 7.19 -11.70 15.87
C HIS A 105 6.77 -12.58 17.05
N PRO A 106 7.09 -13.89 17.03
CA PRO A 106 6.54 -14.87 17.99
C PRO A 106 6.80 -14.52 19.45
N TRP A 107 7.95 -13.89 19.74
CA TRP A 107 8.34 -13.48 21.09
C TRP A 107 7.50 -12.32 21.64
N VAL A 108 7.03 -11.41 20.78
CA VAL A 108 6.19 -10.27 21.19
C VAL A 108 4.74 -10.72 21.37
N ALA A 109 4.25 -11.61 20.50
CA ALA A 109 2.90 -12.18 20.63
C ALA A 109 2.71 -12.99 21.93
N ALA A 110 3.77 -13.64 22.42
CA ALA A 110 3.76 -14.38 23.68
C ALA A 110 3.61 -13.46 24.91
N VAL A 111 4.21 -12.26 24.88
CA VAL A 111 4.15 -11.28 25.99
C VAL A 111 2.75 -10.70 26.17
N PHE A 112 1.95 -10.62 25.09
CA PHE A 112 0.59 -10.07 25.13
C PHE A 112 -0.52 -11.13 25.10
N ARG A 113 -0.20 -12.43 25.24
CA ARG A 113 -1.23 -13.47 25.39
C ARG A 113 -1.81 -13.36 26.81
N PRO A 114 -3.10 -13.04 26.99
CA PRO A 114 -3.72 -13.13 28.31
C PRO A 114 -3.58 -14.56 28.81
N LYS A 115 -3.10 -14.73 30.06
CA LYS A 115 -3.02 -16.03 30.72
C LYS A 115 -4.43 -16.59 30.76
N ALA A 116 -4.68 -17.70 30.06
CA ALA A 116 -5.98 -18.35 30.07
C ALA A 116 -6.35 -18.68 31.53
N PRO A 117 -7.59 -18.41 31.97
CA PRO A 117 -8.03 -18.83 33.29
C PRO A 117 -7.93 -20.37 33.37
N PRO A 118 -7.60 -20.92 34.54
CA PRO A 118 -7.50 -22.37 34.70
C PRO A 118 -8.83 -23.02 34.32
N VAL A 119 -8.76 -24.00 33.43
CA VAL A 119 -9.91 -24.85 33.09
C VAL A 119 -10.25 -25.66 34.35
N GLN A 120 -11.42 -25.42 34.92
CA GLN A 120 -12.00 -26.28 35.95
C GLN A 120 -12.42 -27.57 35.25
N LEU A 121 -11.63 -28.63 35.40
CA LEU A 121 -12.03 -29.97 34.97
C LEU A 121 -13.17 -30.42 35.90
N GLY A 122 -14.40 -30.30 35.40
CA GLY A 122 -15.58 -30.88 36.03
C GLY A 122 -15.37 -32.38 36.21
N HIS A 123 -15.56 -32.84 37.44
CA HIS A 123 -15.59 -34.25 37.78
C HIS A 123 -16.92 -34.80 37.25
N ASP A 124 -16.94 -35.27 36.01
CA ASP A 124 -18.13 -35.91 35.43
C ASP A 124 -18.41 -37.22 36.18
N GLY A 125 -19.61 -37.29 36.75
CA GLY A 125 -20.11 -38.39 37.56
C GLY A 125 -20.15 -39.72 36.83
N ALA A 126 -19.99 -40.79 37.60
CA ALA A 126 -20.07 -42.18 37.15
C ALA A 126 -21.43 -42.51 36.50
N PRO A 127 -21.48 -43.38 35.47
CA PRO A 127 -22.73 -43.81 34.86
C PRO A 127 -23.52 -44.75 35.79
N PRO A 128 -24.86 -44.73 35.77
CA PRO A 128 -25.68 -45.63 36.58
C PRO A 128 -25.62 -47.07 36.05
N VAL A 129 -25.73 -48.01 36.99
CA VAL A 129 -25.71 -49.48 36.83
C VAL A 129 -27.03 -50.00 36.26
#